data_AF-A0A520EC44-F1
#
_entry.id   AF-A0A520EC44-F1
#
_cell.length_a   1.000
_cell.length_b   1.000
_cell.length_c   1.000
_cell.angle_alpha   90.00
_cell.angle_beta   90.00
_cell.angle_gamma   90.00
#
_symmetry.space_group_name_H-M   'P 1'
#
loop_
_entity.id
_entity.type
_entity.pdbx_description
1 polymer ?
#
loop_
_entity_poly.entity_id
_entity_poly.type
_entity_poly.pdbx_seq_one_letter_code
_entity_poly.pdbx_strand_id
1 'polypeptide(L)' 'PVEVRPVRRLALSMRWIKEAARKRGEKSMALRLANELMEATEGRGGAMKKRDEVHRMAEANKAFSHFRF' A
#
# COMPACT_ATOMS: atom_id res chain seq x y z
N PRO A 1 -7.38 13.68 7.79
CA PRO A 1 -6.21 12.80 7.52
C PRO A 1 -5.28 12.77 8.72
N VAL A 2 -4.69 11.61 9.05
CA VAL A 2 -3.75 11.49 10.16
C VAL A 2 -2.40 10.96 9.69
N GLU A 3 -1.34 11.60 10.16
CA GLU A 3 0.03 11.17 9.93
C GLU A 3 0.27 9.80 10.56
N VAL A 4 0.87 8.91 9.79
CA VAL A 4 1.09 7.51 10.17
C VAL A 4 2.42 7.39 10.92
N ARG A 5 2.35 6.92 12.16
CA ARG A 5 3.54 6.61 12.98
C ARG A 5 4.43 5.58 12.27
N PRO A 6 5.77 5.66 12.40
CA PRO A 6 6.70 4.76 11.70
C PRO A 6 6.42 3.26 11.88
N VAL A 7 6.11 2.82 13.10
CA VAL A 7 5.77 1.41 13.40
C VAL A 7 4.57 0.92 12.59
N ARG A 8 3.55 1.78 12.42
CA ARG A 8 2.34 1.44 11.68
C ARG A 8 2.56 1.45 10.17
N ARG A 9 3.54 2.23 9.67
CA ARG A 9 3.92 2.29 8.26
C ARG A 9 4.38 0.92 7.77
N LEU A 10 5.31 0.28 8.49
CA LEU A 10 5.83 -1.04 8.13
C LEU A 10 4.72 -2.10 8.05
N ALA A 11 3.86 -2.14 9.08
CA ALA A 11 2.76 -3.08 9.13
C ALA A 11 1.74 -2.88 7.99
N LEU A 12 1.47 -1.62 7.59
CA LEU A 12 0.61 -1.30 6.45
C LEU A 12 1.23 -1.75 5.13
N SER A 13 2.52 -1.48 4.92
CA SER A 13 3.25 -1.90 3.71
C SER A 13 3.21 -3.42 3.53
N MET A 14 3.52 -4.18 4.58
CA MET A 14 3.46 -5.66 4.54
C MET A 14 2.04 -6.17 4.26
N ARG A 15 1.03 -5.53 4.86
CA ARG A 15 -0.37 -5.90 4.63
C ARG A 15 -0.79 -5.69 3.18
N TRP A 16 -0.43 -4.56 2.58
CA TRP A 16 -0.77 -4.27 1.19
C TRP A 16 -0.07 -5.20 0.20
N ILE A 17 1.21 -5.51 0.41
CA ILE A 17 1.93 -6.50 -0.42
C ILE A 17 1.24 -7.86 -0.35
N LYS A 18 0.88 -8.32 0.86
CA LYS A 18 0.15 -9.58 1.02
C LYS A 18 -1.20 -9.58 0.32
N GLU A 19 -1.98 -8.52 0.47
CA GLU A 19 -3.30 -8.38 -0.17
C GLU A 19 -3.19 -8.35 -1.70
N ALA A 20 -2.22 -7.61 -2.23
CA ALA A 20 -1.98 -7.51 -3.66
C ALA A 20 -1.51 -8.85 -4.24
N ALA A 21 -0.54 -9.50 -3.61
CA ALA A 21 -0.06 -10.83 -4.00
C ALA A 21 -1.21 -11.87 -4.02
N ARG A 22 -2.13 -11.85 -3.06
CA ARG A 22 -3.28 -12.80 -3.05
C ARG A 22 -4.26 -12.60 -4.21
N LYS A 23 -4.35 -11.38 -4.76
CA LYS A 23 -5.24 -11.06 -5.89
C LYS A 23 -4.65 -11.46 -7.24
N ARG A 24 -3.35 -11.78 -7.30
CA ARG A 24 -2.72 -12.20 -8.54
C ARG A 24 -3.10 -13.65 -8.90
N GLY A 25 -3.06 -13.96 -10.21
CA GLY A 25 -3.54 -15.22 -10.79
C GLY A 25 -2.50 -16.34 -10.93
N GLU A 26 -1.27 -16.14 -10.45
CA GLU A 26 -0.21 -17.15 -10.59
C GLU A 26 -0.44 -18.38 -9.69
N LYS A 27 0.17 -19.51 -10.09
CA LYS A 27 -0.10 -20.84 -9.52
C LYS A 27 0.25 -20.99 -8.04
N SER A 28 1.31 -20.34 -7.54
CA SER A 28 1.77 -20.49 -6.16
C SER A 28 1.85 -19.14 -5.44
N MET A 29 1.60 -19.13 -4.12
CA MET A 29 1.74 -17.91 -3.32
C MET A 29 3.19 -17.38 -3.32
N ALA A 30 4.18 -18.28 -3.40
CA ALA A 30 5.58 -17.90 -3.51
C ALA A 30 5.86 -17.09 -4.79
N LEU A 31 5.35 -17.55 -5.94
CA LEU A 31 5.51 -16.85 -7.21
C LEU A 31 4.77 -15.50 -7.21
N ARG A 32 3.55 -15.47 -6.66
CA ARG A 32 2.76 -14.25 -6.52
C ARG A 32 3.47 -13.20 -5.67
N LEU A 33 4.06 -13.62 -4.54
CA LEU A 33 4.77 -12.73 -3.64
C LEU A 33 6.08 -12.23 -4.27
N ALA A 34 6.85 -13.10 -4.92
CA ALA A 34 8.08 -12.72 -5.60
C ALA A 34 7.82 -11.70 -6.71
N ASN A 35 6.80 -11.92 -7.54
CA ASN A 35 6.41 -11.00 -8.60
C ASN A 35 5.92 -9.65 -8.04
N GLU A 36 5.07 -9.67 -7.00
CA GLU A 36 4.57 -8.43 -6.40
C GLU A 36 5.72 -7.63 -5.75
N LEU A 37 6.67 -8.30 -5.09
CA LEU A 37 7.85 -7.64 -4.54
C LEU A 37 8.72 -7.03 -5.64
N MET A 38 8.95 -7.77 -6.73
CA MET A 38 9.72 -7.26 -7.87
C MET A 38 9.07 -6.03 -8.49
N GLU A 39 7.76 -6.10 -8.80
CA GLU A 39 7.02 -4.95 -9.33
C GLU A 39 7.02 -3.76 -8.36
N ALA A 40 6.92 -4.02 -7.04
CA ALA A 40 6.96 -2.98 -6.03
C ALA A 40 8.32 -2.25 -5.98
N THR A 41 9.45 -2.93 -6.25
CA THR A 41 10.77 -2.29 -6.36
C THR A 41 10.87 -1.34 -7.54
N GLU A 42 10.16 -1.62 -8.63
CA GLU A 42 10.06 -0.77 -9.81
C GLU A 42 8.99 0.33 -9.66
N GLY A 43 8.36 0.43 -8.48
CA GLY A 43 7.31 1.40 -8.20
C GLY A 43 5.95 1.05 -8.81
N ARG A 44 5.74 -0.20 -9.22
CA ARG A 44 4.52 -0.71 -9.87
C ARG A 44 3.84 -1.79 -9.00
N GLY A 45 2.74 -2.34 -9.49
CA GLY A 45 1.99 -3.38 -8.79
C GLY A 45 0.82 -2.87 -7.94
N GLY A 46 0.05 -3.82 -7.40
CA GLY A 46 -1.18 -3.52 -6.68
C GLY A 46 -0.93 -2.83 -5.33
N ALA A 47 0.16 -3.21 -4.65
CA ALA A 47 0.54 -2.60 -3.38
C ALA A 47 0.92 -1.12 -3.55
N MET A 48 1.67 -0.79 -4.61
CA MET A 48 2.10 0.57 -4.93
C MET A 48 0.91 1.45 -5.35
N LYS A 49 0.02 0.93 -6.19
CA LYS A 49 -1.22 1.63 -6.56
C LYS A 49 -2.04 2.02 -5.33
N LYS A 50 -2.20 1.10 -4.37
CA LYS A 50 -2.93 1.36 -3.12
C LYS A 50 -2.25 2.43 -2.26
N ARG A 51 -0.91 2.42 -2.20
CA ARG A 51 -0.13 3.47 -1.52
C ARG A 51 -0.43 4.83 -2.12
N ASP A 52 -0.36 4.95 -3.45
CA ASP A 52 -0.53 6.22 -4.15
C ASP A 52 -1.98 6.74 -4.09
N GLU A 53 -2.97 5.85 -4.17
CA GLU A 53 -4.38 6.19 -3.93
C GLU A 53 -4.61 6.76 -2.52
N VAL A 54 -4.03 6.12 -1.50
CA VAL A 54 -4.14 6.59 -0.10
C VAL A 54 -3.46 7.95 0.08
N HIS A 55 -2.28 8.16 -0.53
CA HIS A 55 -1.62 9.48 -0.49
C HIS A 55 -2.43 10.56 -1.20
N ARG A 56 -2.96 10.26 -2.40
CA ARG A 56 -3.81 11.19 -3.14
C ARG A 56 -5.08 11.55 -2.36
N MET A 57 -5.71 10.56 -1.73
CA MET A 57 -6.88 10.77 -0.88
C MET A 57 -6.53 11.60 0.37
N ALA A 58 -5.34 11.41 0.94
CA ALA A 58 -4.88 12.22 2.06
C ALA A 58 -4.67 13.70 1.66
N GLU A 59 -4.06 13.96 0.50
CA GLU A 59 -3.90 15.31 -0.07
C GLU A 59 -5.25 15.96 -0.38
N ALA A 60 -6.18 15.22 -1.00
CA ALA A 60 -7.53 15.72 -1.30
C ALA A 60 -8.30 16.11 -0.03
N ASN A 61 -8.10 15.37 1.06
CA ASN A 61 -8.73 15.62 2.36
C ASN A 61 -7.89 16.52 3.28
N LYS A 62 -6.87 17.20 2.76
CA LYS A 62 -5.97 18.06 3.57
C LYS A 62 -6.73 19.20 4.26
N ALA A 63 -7.80 19.71 3.66
CA ALA A 63 -8.69 20.70 4.28
C ALA A 63 -9.34 20.20 5.59
N PHE A 64 -9.57 18.89 5.72
CA PHE A 64 -10.11 18.25 6.93
C PHE A 64 -9.03 17.87 7.94
N SER A 65 -7.80 18.35 7.78
CA SER A 65 -6.72 18.12 8.74
C SER A 65 -6.96 18.82 10.09
N HIS A 66 -7.82 19.85 10.11
CA HIS A 66 -8.21 20.59 11.31
C HIS A 66 -9.20 19.83 12.21
N PHE A 67 -9.93 18.84 11.71
CA PHE A 67 -10.81 17.96 12.52
C PHE A 67 -10.03 16.92 13.33
N ARG A 68 -8.78 17.23 13.67
CA ARG A 68 -7.90 16.36 14.41
C ARG A 68 -8.05 16.76 15.87
N PHE A 69 -8.99 16.07 16.53
CA PHE A 69 -9.61 16.33 17.85
C PHE A 69 -10.91 17.13 17.78
#